data_AF-A0A959SGA7-F1
#
_entry.id   AF-A0A959SGA7-F1
#
_cell.length_a   1.000
_cell.length_b   1.000
_cell.length_c   1.000
_cell.angle_alpha   90.00
_cell.angle_beta   90.00
_cell.angle_gamma   90.00
#
_symmetry.space_group_name_H-M   'P 1'
#
loop_
_entity.id
_entity.type
_entity.pdbx_description
1 polymer ?
#
loop_
_entity_poly.entity_id
_entity_poly.type
_entity_poly.pdbx_seq_one_letter_code
_entity_poly.pdbx_strand_id
1 'polypeptide(L)'
;LQRITSYQQEQGSRKGLVRFDNYPWTYALVQWAVGMESSLASAVRGPEQASTIFVTNDLPLLDSVAQRPQQFLGPDWQPLWFGLQSLDSAYFRFPQDVGYTWVNSVDSTHVLDQLRMSGPEGSYRMVPDRFTVIPIRLENAGDRRIASCTVRGTPLQFTYELLREDGTIYQESAFRTSLETDIAPGTTYMQGLVVERPVDKGRFIVRAWLTADGDPVSDPFQFRIMADPWPL
;
A
#
# COMPACT_ATOMS: atom_id res chain seq x y z
N LEU A 1 3.40 -4.76 -3.53
CA LEU A 1 3.47 -6.18 -3.10
C LEU A 1 4.33 -6.37 -1.86
N GLN A 2 5.66 -6.36 -1.97
CA GLN A 2 6.55 -6.73 -0.87
C GLN A 2 6.43 -5.85 0.39
N ARG A 3 6.11 -4.56 0.24
CA ARG A 3 5.87 -3.64 1.37
C ARG A 3 4.66 -4.07 2.20
N ILE A 4 3.52 -4.30 1.55
CA ILE A 4 2.29 -4.77 2.18
C ILE A 4 2.52 -6.12 2.88
N THR A 5 3.11 -7.10 2.18
CA THR A 5 3.31 -8.44 2.77
C THR A 5 4.33 -8.45 3.90
N SER A 6 5.43 -7.69 3.80
CA SER A 6 6.42 -7.60 4.89
C SER A 6 5.84 -6.92 6.11
N TYR A 7 5.08 -5.84 5.91
CA TYR A 7 4.44 -5.14 7.02
C TYR A 7 3.42 -6.03 7.73
N GLN A 8 2.57 -6.75 6.98
CA GLN A 8 1.63 -7.72 7.55
C GLN A 8 2.35 -8.80 8.37
N GLN A 9 3.47 -9.32 7.86
CA GLN A 9 4.29 -10.30 8.55
C GLN A 9 4.81 -9.78 9.90
N GLU A 10 5.28 -8.54 9.93
CA GLU A 10 5.71 -7.87 11.17
C GLU A 10 4.54 -7.72 12.16
N GLN A 11 3.31 -7.61 11.66
CA GLN A 11 2.09 -7.58 12.48
C GLN A 11 1.54 -9.00 12.80
N GLY A 12 2.28 -10.06 12.47
CA GLY A 12 1.88 -11.44 12.76
C GLY A 12 0.87 -12.05 11.78
N SER A 13 0.56 -11.40 10.65
CA SER A 13 -0.31 -11.94 9.61
C SER A 13 0.46 -12.31 8.35
N ARG A 14 0.15 -13.48 7.76
CA ARG A 14 0.73 -13.95 6.49
C ARG A 14 -0.32 -14.18 5.40
N LYS A 15 -1.57 -13.87 5.69
CA LYS A 15 -2.71 -14.04 4.79
C LYS A 15 -3.61 -12.81 4.90
N GLY A 16 -3.44 -11.87 3.97
CA GLY A 16 -4.12 -10.59 3.98
C GLY A 16 -5.24 -10.51 2.94
N LEU A 17 -6.38 -9.90 3.29
CA LEU A 17 -7.35 -9.40 2.32
C LEU A 17 -7.11 -7.91 2.14
N VAL A 18 -7.02 -7.50 0.88
CA VAL A 18 -6.84 -6.10 0.48
C VAL A 18 -8.06 -5.69 -0.33
N ARG A 19 -8.63 -4.52 -0.05
CA ARG A 19 -9.72 -3.98 -0.86
C ARG A 19 -9.17 -3.59 -2.24
N PHE A 20 -9.96 -3.82 -3.28
CA PHE A 20 -9.52 -3.56 -4.65
C PHE A 20 -9.07 -2.10 -4.82
N ASP A 21 -9.81 -1.15 -4.25
CA ASP A 21 -9.54 0.28 -4.39
C ASP A 21 -8.34 0.77 -3.55
N ASN A 22 -7.94 0.01 -2.53
CA ASN A 22 -6.73 0.29 -1.74
C ASN A 22 -5.46 -0.27 -2.37
N TYR A 23 -5.59 -1.26 -3.27
CA TYR A 23 -4.44 -1.91 -3.87
C TYR A 23 -3.79 -1.01 -4.93
N PRO A 24 -2.44 -0.89 -4.96
CA PRO A 24 -1.77 0.09 -5.82
C PRO A 24 -1.65 -0.40 -7.28
N TRP A 25 -2.78 -0.38 -8.00
CA TRP A 25 -2.86 -0.82 -9.41
C TRP A 25 -1.95 -0.04 -10.36
N THR A 26 -1.57 1.19 -10.02
CA THR A 26 -0.70 2.02 -10.86
C THR A 26 0.65 1.36 -11.19
N TYR A 27 1.10 0.43 -10.36
CA TYR A 27 2.35 -0.32 -10.59
C TYR A 27 2.20 -1.82 -10.24
N ALA A 28 0.96 -2.33 -10.21
CA ALA A 28 0.68 -3.75 -10.14
C ALA A 28 0.15 -4.22 -11.50
N LEU A 29 0.44 -5.48 -11.86
CA LEU A 29 0.20 -5.98 -13.23
C LEU A 29 -1.27 -6.36 -13.45
N VAL A 30 -1.74 -7.40 -12.78
CA VAL A 30 -3.07 -8.01 -13.02
C VAL A 30 -3.62 -8.62 -11.73
N GLN A 31 -4.92 -8.46 -11.50
CA GLN A 31 -5.56 -8.90 -10.26
C GLN A 31 -5.44 -10.40 -10.00
N TRP A 32 -5.64 -11.22 -11.02
CA TRP A 32 -5.65 -12.68 -10.90
C TRP A 32 -4.33 -13.26 -10.37
N ALA A 33 -3.20 -12.57 -10.57
CA ALA A 33 -1.89 -13.08 -10.19
C ALA A 33 -1.48 -12.68 -8.76
N VAL A 34 -2.16 -11.71 -8.13
CA VAL A 34 -1.69 -11.05 -6.90
C VAL A 34 -1.44 -12.04 -5.75
N GLY A 35 -2.32 -13.02 -5.56
CA GLY A 35 -2.16 -14.05 -4.52
C GLY A 35 -0.91 -14.90 -4.71
N MET A 36 -0.56 -15.23 -5.96
CA MET A 36 0.62 -16.01 -6.32
C MET A 36 1.89 -15.14 -6.29
N GLU A 37 1.85 -13.94 -6.86
CA GLU A 37 2.99 -13.01 -6.90
C GLU A 37 3.43 -12.59 -5.50
N SER A 38 2.48 -12.30 -4.61
CA SER A 38 2.78 -11.98 -3.22
C SER A 38 3.45 -13.16 -2.50
N SER A 39 2.97 -14.37 -2.74
CA SER A 39 3.55 -15.62 -2.20
C SER A 39 4.98 -15.82 -2.68
N LEU A 40 5.22 -15.68 -3.99
CA LEU A 40 6.54 -15.81 -4.60
C LEU A 40 7.51 -14.74 -4.07
N ALA A 41 7.10 -13.47 -4.09
CA ALA A 41 7.95 -12.35 -3.69
C ALA A 41 8.38 -12.43 -2.21
N SER A 42 7.49 -12.90 -1.34
CA SER A 42 7.77 -13.05 0.09
C SER A 42 8.58 -14.30 0.42
N ALA A 43 8.34 -15.42 -0.28
CA ALA A 43 9.05 -16.69 -0.10
C ALA A 43 10.53 -16.65 -0.52
N VAL A 44 10.99 -15.60 -1.22
CA VAL A 44 12.43 -15.38 -1.51
C VAL A 44 13.28 -15.39 -0.23
N ARG A 45 12.69 -15.01 0.93
CA ARG A 45 13.36 -15.05 2.24
C ARG A 45 13.31 -16.43 2.93
N GLY A 46 12.72 -17.43 2.28
CA GLY A 46 12.52 -18.79 2.77
C GLY A 46 11.03 -19.17 2.84
N PRO A 47 10.70 -20.47 2.86
CA PRO A 47 9.32 -20.96 2.79
C PRO A 47 8.44 -20.52 3.97
N GLU A 48 9.03 -20.40 5.17
CA GLU A 48 8.34 -19.86 6.36
C GLU A 48 8.06 -18.36 6.27
N GLN A 49 8.69 -17.66 5.34
CA GLN A 49 8.45 -16.24 5.06
C GLN A 49 7.45 -16.03 3.92
N ALA A 50 6.78 -17.09 3.45
CA ALA A 50 5.70 -16.94 2.47
C ALA A 50 4.51 -16.20 3.10
N SER A 51 4.03 -15.17 2.41
CA SER A 51 2.82 -14.40 2.72
C SER A 51 2.07 -14.09 1.45
N THR A 52 0.75 -14.13 1.54
CA THR A 52 -0.15 -13.93 0.40
C THR A 52 -1.14 -12.83 0.72
N ILE A 53 -1.46 -12.05 -0.30
CA ILE A 53 -2.58 -11.12 -0.26
C ILE A 53 -3.58 -11.47 -1.36
N PHE A 54 -4.85 -11.41 -1.03
CA PHE A 54 -5.94 -11.55 -1.99
C PHE A 54 -6.68 -10.22 -2.10
N VAL A 55 -6.82 -9.73 -3.34
CA VAL A 55 -7.41 -8.43 -3.62
C VAL A 55 -8.83 -8.63 -4.15
N THR A 56 -9.83 -8.06 -3.47
CA THR A 56 -11.23 -8.19 -3.87
C THR A 56 -12.11 -7.08 -3.30
N ASN A 57 -13.23 -6.82 -3.98
CA ASN A 57 -14.37 -6.07 -3.46
C ASN A 57 -15.61 -6.96 -3.22
N ASP A 58 -15.54 -8.26 -3.57
CA ASP A 58 -16.62 -9.23 -3.38
C ASP A 58 -16.60 -9.76 -1.93
N LEU A 59 -17.33 -9.05 -1.06
CA LEU A 59 -17.50 -9.41 0.35
C LEU A 59 -18.27 -10.73 0.55
N PRO A 60 -19.38 -11.00 -0.18
CA PRO A 60 -20.14 -12.25 -0.03
C PRO A 60 -19.31 -13.52 -0.24
N LEU A 61 -18.37 -13.53 -1.19
CA LEU A 61 -17.46 -14.64 -1.39
C LEU A 61 -16.65 -14.95 -0.12
N LEU A 62 -16.24 -13.91 0.62
CA LEU A 62 -15.30 -14.00 1.73
C LEU A 62 -15.94 -14.43 3.05
N ASP A 63 -17.25 -14.19 3.24
CA ASP A 63 -17.98 -14.44 4.48
C ASP A 63 -17.88 -15.89 4.98
N SER A 64 -17.62 -16.86 4.10
CA SER A 64 -17.55 -18.29 4.46
C SER A 64 -16.20 -18.96 4.23
N VAL A 65 -15.28 -18.36 3.47
CA VAL A 65 -14.04 -19.02 3.02
C VAL A 65 -12.77 -18.34 3.51
N ALA A 66 -12.77 -17.02 3.70
CA ALA A 66 -11.58 -16.29 4.13
C ALA A 66 -11.12 -16.73 5.52
N GLN A 67 -12.06 -17.07 6.41
CA GLN A 67 -11.74 -17.51 7.77
C GLN A 67 -11.21 -18.95 7.85
N ARG A 68 -11.28 -19.74 6.77
CA ARG A 68 -10.82 -21.13 6.78
C ARG A 68 -9.28 -21.17 6.80
N PRO A 69 -8.65 -21.71 7.87
CA PRO A 69 -7.20 -21.64 7.99
C PRO A 69 -6.42 -22.40 6.90
N GLN A 70 -6.99 -23.43 6.31
CA GLN A 70 -6.33 -24.22 5.26
C GLN A 70 -6.55 -23.67 3.84
N GLN A 71 -7.27 -22.55 3.71
CA GLN A 71 -7.54 -21.94 2.42
C GLN A 71 -6.33 -21.17 1.90
N PHE A 72 -6.06 -21.33 0.60
CA PHE A 72 -5.25 -20.42 -0.20
C PHE A 72 -6.19 -19.76 -1.21
N LEU A 73 -6.25 -18.43 -1.24
CA LEU A 73 -7.06 -17.71 -2.22
C LEU A 73 -6.19 -17.44 -3.45
N GLY A 74 -6.50 -18.19 -4.52
CA GLY A 74 -5.78 -18.13 -5.79
C GLY A 74 -6.24 -16.98 -6.69
N PRO A 75 -6.52 -17.23 -7.98
CA PRO A 75 -7.00 -16.19 -8.88
C PRO A 75 -8.41 -15.72 -8.51
N ASP A 76 -8.69 -14.43 -8.71
CA ASP A 76 -9.95 -13.78 -8.39
C ASP A 76 -11.19 -14.41 -9.07
N TRP A 77 -11.04 -14.90 -10.31
CA TRP A 77 -12.13 -15.55 -11.04
C TRP A 77 -12.45 -16.97 -10.56
N GLN A 78 -11.52 -17.65 -9.88
CA GLN A 78 -11.72 -18.98 -9.27
C GLN A 78 -10.86 -19.12 -7.98
N PRO A 79 -11.23 -18.41 -6.91
CA PRO A 79 -10.34 -18.21 -5.76
C PRO A 79 -10.17 -19.46 -4.91
N LEU A 80 -11.09 -20.42 -5.03
CA LEU A 80 -11.13 -21.66 -4.24
C LEU A 80 -10.52 -22.87 -4.96
N TRP A 81 -9.96 -22.71 -6.16
CA TRP A 81 -9.33 -23.81 -6.90
C TRP A 81 -8.09 -24.39 -6.22
N PHE A 82 -7.48 -23.63 -5.32
CA PHE A 82 -6.26 -24.01 -4.62
C PHE A 82 -6.52 -24.12 -3.12
N GLY A 83 -5.88 -25.07 -2.47
CA GLY A 83 -5.77 -25.14 -1.02
C GLY A 83 -4.30 -25.13 -0.62
N LEU A 84 -4.01 -24.90 0.66
CA LEU A 84 -2.62 -24.93 1.14
C LEU A 84 -1.96 -26.30 0.92
N GLN A 85 -2.74 -27.37 0.97
CA GLN A 85 -2.29 -28.74 0.67
C GLN A 85 -1.85 -28.95 -0.78
N SER A 86 -2.25 -28.06 -1.70
CA SER A 86 -1.86 -28.11 -3.11
C SER A 86 -0.54 -27.37 -3.38
N LEU A 87 0.02 -26.67 -2.38
CA LEU A 87 1.25 -25.92 -2.51
C LEU A 87 2.44 -26.78 -2.04
N ASP A 88 3.55 -26.69 -2.76
CA ASP A 88 4.77 -27.38 -2.38
C ASP A 88 5.41 -26.72 -1.15
N SER A 89 5.39 -27.46 -0.03
CA SER A 89 5.92 -27.03 1.27
C SER A 89 7.43 -26.78 1.30
N ALA A 90 8.17 -27.20 0.27
CA ALA A 90 9.57 -26.83 0.09
C ALA A 90 9.72 -25.33 -0.24
N TYR A 91 8.70 -24.74 -0.87
CA TYR A 91 8.72 -23.33 -1.31
C TYR A 91 7.74 -22.44 -0.53
N PHE A 92 6.63 -22.98 -0.04
CA PHE A 92 5.59 -22.19 0.62
C PHE A 92 5.06 -22.85 1.89
N ARG A 93 5.23 -22.19 3.04
CA ARG A 93 4.69 -22.63 4.33
C ARG A 93 3.86 -21.53 5.00
N PHE A 94 2.58 -21.51 4.67
CA PHE A 94 1.61 -20.59 5.26
C PHE A 94 1.09 -21.08 6.62
N PRO A 95 0.60 -20.18 7.50
CA PRO A 95 -0.13 -20.57 8.69
C PRO A 95 -1.36 -21.43 8.36
N GLN A 96 -1.55 -22.51 9.13
CA GLN A 96 -2.67 -23.45 8.97
C GLN A 96 -3.71 -23.35 10.10
N ASP A 97 -3.54 -22.42 11.03
CA ASP A 97 -4.34 -22.21 12.23
C ASP A 97 -5.14 -20.90 12.20
N VAL A 98 -4.71 -19.93 11.39
CA VAL A 98 -5.41 -18.65 11.17
C VAL A 98 -5.86 -18.52 9.71
N GLY A 99 -7.03 -17.91 9.48
CA GLY A 99 -7.53 -17.57 8.14
C GLY A 99 -6.89 -16.29 7.56
N TYR A 100 -7.52 -15.74 6.53
CA TYR A 100 -7.20 -14.42 5.99
C TYR A 100 -7.80 -13.30 6.86
N THR A 101 -7.08 -12.20 7.00
CA THR A 101 -7.51 -11.01 7.74
C THR A 101 -7.52 -9.78 6.85
N TRP A 102 -8.55 -8.93 6.97
CA TRP A 102 -8.55 -7.62 6.31
C TRP A 102 -7.40 -6.76 6.80
N VAL A 103 -6.70 -6.17 5.84
CA VAL A 103 -5.61 -5.22 6.12
C VAL A 103 -5.97 -3.79 5.74
N ASN A 104 -7.19 -3.62 5.21
CA ASN A 104 -7.88 -2.35 5.03
C ASN A 104 -9.21 -2.40 5.81
N SER A 105 -9.20 -1.87 7.03
CA SER A 105 -10.42 -1.69 7.82
C SER A 105 -11.07 -0.33 7.56
N VAL A 106 -12.34 -0.24 7.93
CA VAL A 106 -13.13 0.99 7.88
C VAL A 106 -13.16 1.63 9.27
N ASP A 107 -13.12 2.95 9.34
CA ASP A 107 -13.29 3.73 10.58
C ASP A 107 -14.17 4.95 10.32
N SER A 108 -14.98 5.32 11.32
CA SER A 108 -15.87 6.48 11.32
C SER A 108 -15.27 7.75 11.87
N THR A 109 -14.12 7.65 12.52
CA THR A 109 -13.57 8.77 13.27
C THR A 109 -12.39 9.44 12.57
N HIS A 110 -11.67 8.73 11.70
CA HIS A 110 -10.50 9.24 10.97
C HIS A 110 -9.56 10.08 11.82
N VAL A 111 -9.33 9.68 13.08
CA VAL A 111 -8.44 10.41 13.97
C VAL A 111 -7.01 10.16 13.53
N LEU A 112 -6.42 11.12 12.83
CA LEU A 112 -5.06 11.06 12.28
C LEU A 112 -4.07 11.91 13.08
N ASP A 113 -4.48 12.48 14.21
CA ASP A 113 -3.67 13.41 15.03
C ASP A 113 -2.31 12.82 15.45
N GLN A 114 -2.21 11.49 15.48
CA GLN A 114 -1.01 10.75 15.88
C GLN A 114 -0.28 10.11 14.69
N LEU A 115 -0.75 10.36 13.46
CA LEU A 115 -0.07 9.98 12.23
C LEU A 115 0.99 11.03 11.90
N ARG A 116 2.25 10.60 11.88
CA ARG A 116 3.37 11.42 11.42
C ARG A 116 3.78 10.95 10.04
N MET A 117 3.93 11.90 9.12
CA MET A 117 4.28 11.62 7.74
C MET A 117 5.56 12.35 7.37
N SER A 118 6.45 11.65 6.67
CA SER A 118 7.70 12.23 6.19
C SER A 118 8.10 11.62 4.86
N GLY A 119 8.70 12.44 4.01
CA GLY A 119 9.34 11.96 2.79
C GLY A 119 10.76 11.44 3.05
N PRO A 120 11.47 11.04 1.98
CA PRO A 120 12.87 10.63 2.09
C PRO A 120 13.76 11.76 2.56
N GLU A 121 14.87 11.41 3.21
CA GLU A 121 15.91 12.36 3.59
C GLU A 121 16.65 12.87 2.35
N GLY A 122 16.80 14.19 2.24
CA GLY A 122 17.43 14.83 1.08
C GLY A 122 16.52 14.90 -0.15
N SER A 123 17.14 14.96 -1.34
CA SER A 123 16.40 15.01 -2.61
C SER A 123 16.27 13.62 -3.22
N TYR A 124 15.04 13.17 -3.45
CA TYR A 124 14.78 11.91 -4.13
C TYR A 124 14.92 12.05 -5.65
N ARG A 125 15.80 11.25 -6.26
CA ARG A 125 16.01 11.28 -7.71
C ARG A 125 14.89 10.51 -8.40
N MET A 126 14.16 11.18 -9.28
CA MET A 126 13.07 10.56 -10.04
C MET A 126 13.60 9.63 -11.13
N VAL A 127 12.92 8.50 -11.32
CA VAL A 127 13.20 7.60 -12.44
C VAL A 127 12.81 8.28 -13.77
N PRO A 128 13.43 7.90 -14.91
CA PRO A 128 13.13 8.50 -16.21
C PRO A 128 11.82 7.94 -16.83
N ASP A 129 10.80 7.75 -15.99
CA ASP A 129 9.45 7.36 -16.39
C ASP A 129 8.48 8.50 -16.06
N ARG A 130 7.27 8.48 -16.64
CA ARG A 130 6.22 9.47 -16.37
C ARG A 130 5.87 9.52 -14.89
N PHE A 131 5.89 8.39 -14.21
CA PHE A 131 5.61 8.30 -12.78
C PHE A 131 6.79 7.75 -12.01
N THR A 132 7.03 8.31 -10.84
CA THR A 132 7.96 7.75 -9.85
C THR A 132 7.18 7.38 -8.61
N VAL A 133 7.37 6.15 -8.13
CA VAL A 133 6.88 5.74 -6.80
C VAL A 133 7.94 6.14 -5.78
N ILE A 134 7.63 7.15 -4.97
CA ILE A 134 8.52 7.67 -3.94
C ILE A 134 8.13 7.08 -2.59
N PRO A 135 9.06 6.46 -1.84
CA PRO A 135 8.75 5.94 -0.51
C PRO A 135 8.54 7.10 0.47
N ILE A 136 7.38 7.12 1.13
CA ILE A 136 7.08 8.01 2.25
C ILE A 136 6.90 7.17 3.52
N ARG A 137 7.35 7.71 4.64
CA ARG A 137 7.28 7.07 5.95
C ARG A 137 6.04 7.54 6.68
N LEU A 138 5.21 6.59 7.11
CA LEU A 138 4.01 6.81 7.90
C LEU A 138 4.22 6.18 9.28
N GLU A 139 4.30 6.99 10.33
CA GLU A 139 4.47 6.54 11.71
C GLU A 139 3.16 6.78 12.48
N ASN A 140 2.56 5.71 12.98
CA ASN A 140 1.45 5.81 13.91
C ASN A 140 2.00 5.85 15.33
N ALA A 141 2.15 7.05 15.89
CA ALA A 141 2.63 7.25 17.26
C ALA A 141 1.54 6.98 18.33
N GLY A 142 0.36 6.53 17.90
CA GLY A 142 -0.80 6.34 18.72
C GLY A 142 -1.00 4.97 19.33
N ASP A 143 -2.09 4.85 20.09
CA ASP A 143 -2.56 3.61 20.72
C ASP A 143 -3.66 2.90 19.91
N ARG A 144 -4.16 3.55 18.85
CA ARG A 144 -5.20 3.03 17.97
C ARG A 144 -4.68 2.81 16.56
N ARG A 145 -5.20 1.78 15.89
CA ARG A 145 -4.92 1.52 14.48
C ARG A 145 -5.50 2.64 13.63
N ILE A 146 -4.74 3.10 12.65
CA ILE A 146 -5.23 4.01 11.63
C ILE A 146 -5.81 3.17 10.50
N ALA A 147 -7.13 3.25 10.34
CA ALA A 147 -7.81 2.60 9.23
C ALA A 147 -7.47 3.27 7.90
N SER A 148 -7.30 2.45 6.87
CA SER A 148 -6.99 2.91 5.51
C SER A 148 -8.22 3.17 4.65
N CYS A 149 -9.43 2.97 5.20
CA CYS A 149 -10.68 3.27 4.54
C CYS A 149 -11.61 4.12 5.41
N THR A 150 -12.49 4.87 4.75
CA THR A 150 -13.65 5.54 5.36
C THR A 150 -14.74 4.56 5.74
N VAL A 151 -15.74 5.05 6.48
CA VAL A 151 -16.99 4.30 6.76
C VAL A 151 -17.69 3.79 5.53
N ARG A 152 -17.51 4.47 4.39
CA ARG A 152 -18.09 4.10 3.10
C ARG A 152 -17.28 3.01 2.41
N GLY A 153 -16.15 2.59 2.99
CA GLY A 153 -15.22 1.65 2.38
C GLY A 153 -14.32 2.28 1.31
N THR A 154 -14.37 3.61 1.13
CA THR A 154 -13.49 4.33 0.21
C THR A 154 -12.08 4.45 0.81
N PRO A 155 -11.00 4.29 0.04
CA PRO A 155 -9.64 4.46 0.55
C PRO A 155 -9.40 5.89 1.04
N LEU A 156 -8.60 6.04 2.09
CA LEU A 156 -7.86 7.29 2.31
C LEU A 156 -6.83 7.44 1.19
N GLN A 157 -6.66 8.66 0.70
CA GLN A 157 -5.84 8.91 -0.49
C GLN A 157 -4.84 10.03 -0.24
N PHE A 158 -3.61 9.84 -0.69
CA PHE A 158 -2.65 10.92 -0.82
C PHE A 158 -2.93 11.74 -2.07
N THR A 159 -2.84 13.05 -1.90
CA THR A 159 -2.70 14.04 -2.96
C THR A 159 -1.43 14.82 -2.72
N TYR A 160 -0.98 15.54 -3.74
CA TYR A 160 0.17 16.43 -3.62
C TYR A 160 0.08 17.62 -4.58
N GLU A 161 0.97 18.57 -4.35
CA GLU A 161 1.37 19.59 -5.30
C GLU A 161 2.88 19.56 -5.46
N LEU A 162 3.33 19.91 -6.65
CA LEU A 162 4.71 20.18 -6.94
C LEU A 162 4.93 21.68 -6.88
N LEU A 163 5.93 22.08 -6.11
CA LEU A 163 6.36 23.47 -6.00
C LEU A 163 7.76 23.59 -6.60
N ARG A 164 8.05 24.74 -7.20
CA ARG A 164 9.43 25.15 -7.50
C ARG A 164 10.18 25.45 -6.20
N GLU A 165 11.51 25.55 -6.25
CA GLU A 165 12.32 25.88 -5.06
C GLU A 165 11.98 27.25 -4.45
N ASP A 166 11.39 28.17 -5.22
CA ASP A 166 10.89 29.47 -4.74
C ASP A 166 9.52 29.40 -4.04
N GLY A 167 8.91 28.21 -3.96
CA GLY A 167 7.61 27.97 -3.33
C GLY A 167 6.40 28.20 -4.24
N THR A 168 6.60 28.63 -5.49
CA THR A 168 5.50 28.76 -6.45
C THR A 168 4.99 27.40 -6.89
N ILE A 169 3.67 27.28 -7.07
CA ILE A 169 3.06 26.04 -7.56
C ILE A 169 3.53 25.80 -9.01
N TYR A 170 4.10 24.62 -9.24
CA TYR A 170 4.42 24.09 -10.55
C TYR A 170 3.23 23.32 -11.13
N GLN A 171 2.68 22.40 -10.33
CA GLN A 171 1.60 21.50 -10.75
C GLN A 171 0.80 21.03 -9.52
N GLU A 172 -0.52 20.99 -9.65
CA GLU A 172 -1.40 20.27 -8.73
C GLU A 172 -1.56 18.81 -9.21
N SER A 173 -1.56 17.85 -8.28
CA SER A 173 -1.68 16.45 -8.66
C SER A 173 -3.07 16.14 -9.23
N ALA A 174 -3.10 15.61 -10.45
CA ALA A 174 -4.26 14.95 -11.02
C ALA A 174 -4.45 13.50 -10.51
N PHE A 175 -3.43 12.94 -9.85
CA PHE A 175 -3.41 11.57 -9.38
C PHE A 175 -3.60 11.47 -7.87
N ARG A 176 -4.25 10.39 -7.45
CA ARG A 176 -4.45 10.04 -6.04
C ARG A 176 -3.78 8.70 -5.79
N THR A 177 -3.06 8.60 -4.68
CA THR A 177 -2.44 7.34 -4.25
C THR A 177 -3.17 6.82 -3.02
N SER A 178 -3.87 5.69 -3.13
CA SER A 178 -4.54 5.07 -1.98
C SER A 178 -3.55 4.68 -0.89
N LEU A 179 -3.95 4.85 0.37
CA LEU A 179 -3.28 4.29 1.53
C LEU A 179 -3.40 2.76 1.45
N GLU A 180 -2.27 2.09 1.28
CA GLU A 180 -2.21 0.68 0.87
C GLU A 180 -2.75 -0.28 1.95
N THR A 181 -2.59 0.08 3.23
CA THR A 181 -2.93 -0.77 4.38
C THR A 181 -3.15 0.08 5.63
N ASP A 182 -3.88 -0.47 6.60
CA ASP A 182 -4.01 0.09 7.93
C ASP A 182 -2.64 0.16 8.63
N ILE A 183 -2.47 1.17 9.50
CA ILE A 183 -1.22 1.37 10.24
C ILE A 183 -1.46 1.04 11.71
N ALA A 184 -0.87 -0.06 12.18
CA ALA A 184 -0.97 -0.52 13.56
C ALA A 184 -0.37 0.50 14.57
N PRO A 185 -0.90 0.56 15.80
CA PRO A 185 -0.36 1.41 16.86
C PRO A 185 1.14 1.21 17.09
N GLY A 186 1.89 2.31 17.27
CA GLY A 186 3.32 2.27 17.56
C GLY A 186 4.22 1.76 16.44
N THR A 187 3.69 1.64 15.21
CA THR A 187 4.45 1.08 14.07
C THR A 187 4.74 2.13 12.99
N THR A 188 5.63 1.75 12.08
CA THR A 188 5.95 2.52 10.88
C THR A 188 5.61 1.71 9.63
N TYR A 189 4.96 2.35 8.67
CA TYR A 189 4.73 1.79 7.34
C TYR A 189 5.44 2.62 6.26
N MET A 190 6.03 1.95 5.28
CA MET A 190 6.58 2.59 4.09
C MET A 190 5.55 2.55 2.96
N GLN A 191 4.91 3.68 2.70
CA GLN A 191 3.92 3.85 1.65
C GLN A 191 4.60 4.31 0.35
N GLY A 192 4.14 3.82 -0.80
CA GLY A 192 4.56 4.40 -2.08
C GLY A 192 3.66 5.57 -2.45
N LEU A 193 4.20 6.78 -2.62
CA LEU A 193 3.51 7.92 -3.19
C LEU A 193 3.81 7.99 -4.69
N VAL A 194 2.80 7.91 -5.55
CA VAL A 194 2.98 8.07 -6.99
C VAL A 194 3.05 9.55 -7.32
N VAL A 195 4.18 9.99 -7.88
CA VAL A 195 4.40 11.37 -8.30
C VAL A 195 4.68 11.41 -9.79
N GLU A 196 3.89 12.19 -10.53
CA GLU A 196 4.14 12.51 -11.93
C GLU A 196 5.40 13.35 -12.06
N ARG A 197 6.23 12.98 -13.04
CA ARG A 197 7.50 13.61 -13.30
C ARG A 197 7.29 14.98 -13.96
N PRO A 198 7.87 16.07 -13.41
CA PRO A 198 7.88 17.38 -14.06
C PRO A 198 8.52 17.30 -15.46
N VAL A 199 7.95 18.07 -16.40
CA VAL A 199 8.56 18.22 -17.74
C VAL A 199 9.86 19.02 -17.64
N ASP A 200 9.86 20.03 -16.77
CA ASP A 200 11.04 20.85 -16.52
C ASP A 200 12.03 20.09 -15.64
N LYS A 201 13.32 20.25 -15.96
CA LYS A 201 14.41 19.66 -15.19
C LYS A 201 14.71 20.51 -13.96
N GLY A 202 15.17 19.85 -12.91
CA GLY A 202 15.67 20.53 -11.72
C GLY A 202 15.11 19.96 -10.43
N ARG A 203 15.16 20.79 -9.39
CA ARG A 203 14.69 20.45 -8.05
C ARG A 203 13.29 21.00 -7.84
N PHE A 204 12.46 20.18 -7.23
CA PHE A 204 11.09 20.53 -6.86
C PHE A 204 10.81 20.09 -5.43
N ILE A 205 9.81 20.70 -4.82
CA ILE A 205 9.29 20.32 -3.51
C ILE A 205 7.95 19.63 -3.75
N VAL A 206 7.82 18.41 -3.25
CA VAL A 206 6.52 17.74 -3.16
C VAL A 206 5.89 18.18 -1.85
N ARG A 207 4.71 18.80 -1.91
CA ARG A 207 3.84 19.07 -0.76
C ARG A 207 2.67 18.10 -0.81
N ALA A 208 2.63 17.13 0.09
CA ALA A 208 1.64 16.05 0.07
C ALA A 208 0.82 16.00 1.36
N TRP A 209 -0.43 15.53 1.26
CA TRP A 209 -1.33 15.33 2.40
C TRP A 209 -2.34 14.22 2.10
N LEU A 210 -3.02 13.75 3.14
CA LEU A 210 -4.05 12.73 3.05
C LEU A 210 -5.44 13.38 2.94
N THR A 211 -6.30 12.76 2.15
CA THR A 211 -7.71 13.13 1.97
C THR A 211 -8.62 11.96 2.25
N ALA A 212 -9.79 12.24 2.82
CA ALA A 212 -10.91 11.32 2.94
C ALA A 212 -12.06 11.87 2.09
N ASP A 213 -12.51 11.11 1.10
CA ASP A 213 -13.61 11.50 0.20
C ASP A 213 -13.42 12.87 -0.49
N GLY A 214 -12.15 13.25 -0.73
CA GLY A 214 -11.76 14.50 -1.37
C GLY A 214 -11.36 15.61 -0.40
N ASP A 215 -11.78 15.53 0.87
CA ASP A 215 -11.49 16.54 1.88
C ASP A 215 -10.15 16.25 2.58
N PRO A 216 -9.27 17.25 2.79
CA PRO A 216 -8.05 17.08 3.56
C PRO A 216 -8.32 16.62 4.99
N VAL A 217 -7.61 15.58 5.44
CA VAL A 217 -7.73 15.01 6.80
C VAL A 217 -6.40 14.98 7.55
N SER A 218 -5.34 15.52 6.96
CA SER A 218 -4.03 15.63 7.59
C SER A 218 -3.37 16.96 7.26
N ASP A 219 -2.43 17.39 8.10
CA ASP A 219 -1.50 18.45 7.73
C ASP A 219 -0.61 18.03 6.55
N PRO A 220 -0.19 18.97 5.70
CA PRO A 220 0.74 18.68 4.62
C PRO A 220 2.15 18.46 5.15
N PHE A 221 2.85 17.50 4.55
CA PHE A 221 4.29 17.29 4.71
C PHE A 221 5.02 17.57 3.40
N GLN A 222 6.32 17.86 3.50
CA GLN A 222 7.12 18.24 2.35
C GLN A 222 8.43 17.46 2.26
N PHE A 223 8.87 17.21 1.03
CA PHE A 223 10.19 16.67 0.73
C PHE A 223 10.65 17.11 -0.66
N ARG A 224 11.95 16.94 -0.94
CA ARG A 224 12.55 17.38 -2.20
C ARG A 224 12.66 16.22 -3.19
N ILE A 225 12.49 16.55 -4.47
CA ILE A 225 12.72 15.63 -5.59
C ILE A 225 13.64 16.27 -6.62
N MET A 226 14.25 15.46 -7.47
CA MET A 226 15.14 15.89 -8.54
C MET A 226 14.78 15.19 -9.86
N ALA A 227 14.45 15.99 -10.88
CA ALA A 227 14.13 15.53 -12.22
C ALA A 227 15.30 15.81 -13.19
N ASP A 228 16.18 14.82 -13.38
CA ASP A 228 17.39 14.95 -14.22
C ASP A 228 17.20 14.55 -15.70
N PRO A 229 18.00 15.07 -16.65
CA PRO A 229 18.06 14.58 -18.03
C PRO A 229 18.51 13.10 -18.16
N TRP A 230 18.14 12.48 -19.29
CA TRP A 230 18.55 11.13 -19.73
C TRP A 230 19.35 11.21 -21.06
N PRO A 231 20.32 10.31 -21.39
CA PRO A 231 20.98 9.31 -20.53
C PRO A 231 22.33 9.77 -19.96
N LEU A 232 22.77 9.03 -18.94
CA LEU A 232 24.15 8.94 -18.48
C LEU A 232 24.98 8.08 -19.43
#